data_AF-A0A955SVL6-F1
#
_entry.id   AF-A0A955SVL6-F1
#
_cell.length_a   1.000
_cell.length_b   1.000
_cell.length_c   1.000
_cell.angle_alpha   90.00
_cell.angle_beta   90.00
_cell.angle_gamma   90.00
#
_symmetry.space_group_name_H-M   'P 1'
#
loop_
_entity.id
_entity.type
_entity.pdbx_description
1 polymer ?
#
loop_
_entity_poly.entity_id
_entity_poly.type
_entity_poly.pdbx_seq_one_letter_code
_entity_poly.pdbx_strand_id
1 'polypeptide(L)'
;MCRLVHLDREDWYAAAQGFLDLSYRQLWDYGALLADRRGAKSRPVAFFDRDTCIGVADIRTKSIPGIGGGLAFISFGPVCRTGNPTDCQNLKAILNCLVEEFIIKESMTLRIQPSFGDREWIEK
;
A
#
# COMPACT_ATOMS: atom_id res chain seq x y z
N MET A 1 9.22 2.64 14.58
CA MET A 1 8.04 3.44 14.19
C MET A 1 8.01 3.40 12.69
N CYS A 2 6.89 2.98 12.11
CA CYS A 2 6.80 2.79 10.67
C CYS A 2 6.82 4.14 9.95
N ARG A 3 7.65 4.26 8.91
CA ARG A 3 7.81 5.44 8.06
C ARG A 3 7.40 5.11 6.63
N LEU A 4 6.58 5.96 6.03
CA LEU A 4 6.21 5.88 4.62
C LEU A 4 7.19 6.73 3.78
N VAL A 5 7.62 6.18 2.64
CA VAL A 5 8.51 6.84 1.68
C VAL A 5 7.94 6.72 0.28
N HIS A 6 7.85 7.84 -0.44
CA HIS A 6 7.51 7.84 -1.85
C HIS A 6 8.67 7.30 -2.68
N LEU A 7 8.36 6.41 -3.61
CA LEU A 7 9.34 5.80 -4.50
C LEU A 7 9.18 6.34 -5.91
N ASP A 8 10.29 6.37 -6.64
CA ASP A 8 10.24 6.41 -8.09
C ASP A 8 10.07 4.99 -8.67
N ARG A 9 10.04 4.90 -10.00
CA ARG A 9 9.77 3.65 -10.70
C ARG A 9 10.82 2.59 -10.43
N GLU A 10 12.10 2.96 -10.45
CA GLU A 10 13.21 2.01 -10.30
C GLU A 10 13.27 1.52 -8.85
N ASP A 11 13.17 2.45 -7.90
CA ASP A 11 13.13 2.14 -6.48
C ASP A 11 11.91 1.29 -6.11
N TRP A 12 10.77 1.51 -6.75
CA TRP A 12 9.58 0.69 -6.53
C TRP A 12 9.82 -0.77 -6.91
N TYR A 13 10.39 -1.02 -8.09
CA TYR A 13 10.68 -2.39 -8.51
C TYR A 13 11.74 -3.05 -7.63
N ALA A 14 12.76 -2.31 -7.21
CA ALA A 14 13.77 -2.82 -6.28
C ALA A 14 13.15 -3.16 -4.91
N ALA A 15 12.32 -2.27 -4.35
CA ALA A 15 11.70 -2.47 -3.05
C ALA A 15 10.63 -3.57 -3.04
N ALA A 16 9.91 -3.75 -4.15
CA ALA A 16 8.87 -4.78 -4.27
C ALA A 16 9.44 -6.20 -4.43
N GLN A 17 10.74 -6.35 -4.73
CA GLN A 17 11.36 -7.67 -4.86
C GLN A 17 11.34 -8.44 -3.54
N GLY A 18 11.03 -9.74 -3.63
CA GLY A 18 11.05 -10.65 -2.48
C GLY A 18 9.73 -10.75 -1.71
N PHE A 19 8.74 -9.90 -2.00
CA PHE A 19 7.41 -10.08 -1.42
C PHE A 19 6.59 -11.12 -2.20
N LEU A 20 6.04 -12.09 -1.47
CA LEU A 20 5.31 -13.24 -1.98
C LEU A 20 3.85 -12.90 -2.37
N ASP A 21 3.31 -11.81 -1.85
CA ASP A 21 1.95 -11.34 -2.10
C ASP A 21 1.88 -10.23 -3.16
N LEU A 22 2.98 -10.00 -3.90
CA LEU A 22 3.01 -9.02 -4.97
C LEU A 22 2.03 -9.41 -6.09
N SER A 23 1.11 -8.50 -6.41
CA SER A 23 0.10 -8.67 -7.46
C SER A 23 0.36 -7.71 -8.62
N TYR A 24 -0.06 -8.07 -9.84
CA TYR A 24 -0.03 -7.15 -10.99
C TYR A 24 -0.75 -5.82 -10.70
N ARG A 25 -1.74 -5.85 -9.78
CA ARG A 25 -2.52 -4.67 -9.36
C ARG A 25 -1.70 -3.65 -8.56
N GLN A 26 -0.56 -4.05 -8.05
CA GLN A 26 0.37 -3.22 -7.30
C GLN A 26 1.56 -2.75 -8.16
N LEU A 27 1.73 -3.26 -9.39
CA LEU A 27 2.80 -2.82 -10.29
C LEU A 27 2.66 -1.34 -10.65
N TRP A 28 3.80 -0.65 -10.72
CA TRP A 28 3.89 0.78 -11.07
C TRP A 28 3.05 1.14 -12.30
N ASP A 29 3.31 0.49 -13.43
CA ASP A 29 2.69 0.84 -14.71
C ASP A 29 1.18 0.59 -14.70
N TYR A 30 0.72 -0.45 -13.99
CA TYR A 30 -0.70 -0.73 -13.82
C TYR A 30 -1.38 0.32 -12.94
N GLY A 31 -0.76 0.66 -11.81
CA GLY A 31 -1.21 1.68 -10.87
C GLY A 31 -1.38 3.04 -11.55
N ALA A 32 -0.35 3.49 -12.25
CA ALA A 32 -0.33 4.76 -12.99
C ALA A 32 -1.45 4.82 -14.04
N LEU A 33 -1.57 3.80 -14.89
CA LEU A 33 -2.61 3.74 -15.94
C LEU A 33 -4.03 3.73 -15.34
N LEU A 34 -4.24 2.97 -14.26
CA LEU A 34 -5.55 2.88 -13.64
C LEU A 34 -5.92 4.15 -12.87
N ALA A 35 -4.95 4.83 -12.27
CA ALA A 35 -5.16 6.12 -11.62
C ALA A 35 -5.60 7.18 -12.63
N ASP A 36 -4.88 7.29 -13.75
CA ASP A 36 -5.19 8.21 -14.85
C ASP A 36 -6.63 8.02 -15.37
N ARG A 37 -7.01 6.78 -15.71
CA ARG A 37 -8.37 6.42 -16.14
C ARG A 37 -9.48 6.78 -15.15
N ARG A 38 -9.16 7.00 -13.88
CA ARG A 38 -10.13 7.30 -12.81
C ARG A 38 -10.07 8.75 -12.33
N GLY A 39 -9.22 9.58 -12.95
CA GLY A 39 -8.94 10.94 -12.48
C GLY A 39 -8.41 10.93 -11.05
N ALA A 40 -7.50 10.00 -10.75
CA ALA A 40 -6.82 9.82 -9.49
C ALA A 40 -5.30 9.93 -9.69
N LYS A 41 -4.54 9.96 -8.61
CA LYS A 41 -3.07 9.90 -8.62
C LYS A 41 -2.62 8.55 -8.09
N SER A 42 -1.66 7.92 -8.75
CA SER A 42 -0.92 6.78 -8.20
C SER A 42 0.18 7.32 -7.29
N ARG A 43 0.29 6.77 -6.08
CA ARG A 43 1.32 7.11 -5.08
C ARG A 43 2.01 5.81 -4.65
N PRO A 44 3.07 5.40 -5.38
CA PRO A 44 3.86 4.24 -5.03
C PRO A 44 4.73 4.57 -3.82
N VAL A 45 4.68 3.68 -2.82
CA VAL A 45 5.34 3.90 -1.52
C VAL A 45 5.97 2.63 -0.99
N ALA A 46 7.04 2.79 -0.19
CA ALA A 46 7.57 1.78 0.71
C ALA A 46 7.30 2.16 2.17
N PHE A 47 7.22 1.13 3.00
CA PHE A 47 7.08 1.23 4.44
C PHE A 47 8.35 0.70 5.10
N PHE A 48 8.93 1.48 5.98
CA PHE A 48 10.15 1.12 6.70
C PHE A 48 9.89 1.06 8.20
N ASP A 49 10.34 -0.01 8.86
CA ASP A 49 10.60 0.04 10.30
C ASP A 49 12.11 0.09 10.52
N ARG A 50 12.58 1.24 11.04
CA ARG A 50 13.99 1.62 11.04
C ARG A 50 14.53 1.62 9.60
N ASP A 51 15.52 0.79 9.30
CA ASP A 51 16.17 0.69 7.99
C ASP A 51 15.66 -0.49 7.16
N THR A 52 14.72 -1.27 7.68
CA THR A 52 14.17 -2.44 7.00
C THR A 52 12.90 -2.07 6.26
N CYS A 53 12.86 -2.33 4.95
CA CYS A 53 11.63 -2.27 4.17
C CYS A 53 10.72 -3.43 4.61
N ILE A 54 9.57 -3.10 5.19
CA ILE A 54 8.60 -4.08 5.70
C ILE A 54 7.41 -4.28 4.76
N GLY A 55 7.29 -3.48 3.71
CA GLY A 55 6.26 -3.61 2.70
C GLY A 55 6.25 -2.46 1.69
N VAL A 56 5.44 -2.62 0.65
CA VAL A 56 5.19 -1.59 -0.37
C VAL A 56 3.69 -1.48 -0.67
N ALA A 57 3.27 -0.37 -1.27
CA ALA A 57 1.94 -0.24 -1.84
C ALA A 57 1.91 0.77 -2.98
N ASP A 58 1.14 0.50 -4.03
CA ASP A 58 0.58 1.55 -4.89
C ASP A 58 -0.77 2.00 -4.35
N ILE A 59 -0.85 3.29 -4.01
CA ILE A 59 -2.01 3.91 -3.39
C ILE A 59 -2.65 4.86 -4.39
N ARG A 60 -3.90 4.63 -4.74
CA ARG A 60 -4.65 5.54 -5.60
C ARG A 60 -5.35 6.60 -4.75
N THR A 61 -4.94 7.85 -4.89
CA THR A 61 -5.54 8.97 -4.17
C THR A 61 -6.39 9.85 -5.06
N LYS A 62 -7.52 10.30 -4.55
CA LYS A 62 -8.41 11.24 -5.24
C LYS A 62 -9.02 12.20 -4.23
N SER A 63 -8.72 13.49 -4.37
CA SER A 63 -9.38 14.54 -3.60
C SER A 63 -10.84 14.66 -4.02
N ILE A 64 -11.74 14.89 -3.06
CA ILE A 64 -13.16 15.10 -3.32
C ILE A 64 -13.47 16.59 -3.16
N PRO A 65 -13.89 17.29 -4.22
CA PRO A 65 -14.22 18.72 -4.14
C PRO A 65 -15.27 19.01 -3.06
N GLY A 66 -15.06 20.07 -2.29
CA GLY A 66 -16.04 20.60 -1.32
C GLY A 66 -16.05 19.94 0.07
N ILE A 67 -15.30 18.85 0.30
CA ILE A 67 -15.33 18.11 1.59
C ILE A 67 -14.02 18.27 2.38
N GLY A 68 -12.98 18.90 1.80
CA GLY A 68 -11.68 19.11 2.46
C GLY A 68 -10.87 17.82 2.67
N GLY A 69 -11.23 16.74 1.97
CA GLY A 69 -10.61 15.42 2.10
C GLY A 69 -10.59 14.65 0.78
N GLY A 70 -10.42 13.33 0.87
CA GLY A 70 -10.31 12.47 -0.31
C GLY A 70 -10.49 10.99 -0.04
N LEU A 71 -10.21 10.19 -1.06
CA LEU A 71 -10.14 8.73 -0.99
C LEU A 71 -8.68 8.31 -1.21
N ALA A 72 -8.16 7.46 -0.33
CA ALA A 72 -6.96 6.67 -0.54
C ALA A 72 -7.37 5.21 -0.70
N PHE A 73 -7.14 4.63 -1.88
CA PHE A 73 -7.58 3.27 -2.21
C PHE A 73 -6.41 2.36 -2.56
N ILE A 74 -6.32 1.24 -1.86
CA ILE A 74 -5.33 0.19 -2.08
C ILE A 74 -6.06 -1.07 -2.55
N SER A 75 -5.63 -1.64 -3.67
CA SER A 75 -6.23 -2.86 -4.24
C SER A 75 -5.21 -3.98 -4.31
N PHE A 76 -5.50 -5.10 -3.67
CA PHE A 76 -4.58 -6.24 -3.50
C PHE A 76 -3.27 -5.83 -2.82
N GLY A 77 -3.37 -5.06 -1.74
CA GLY A 77 -2.24 -4.64 -0.92
C GLY A 77 -2.71 -4.22 0.49
N PRO A 78 -1.82 -3.65 1.33
CA PRO A 78 -0.38 -3.48 1.08
C PRO A 78 0.34 -4.82 0.88
N VAL A 79 1.49 -4.80 0.21
CA VAL A 79 2.33 -5.97 -0.08
C VAL A 79 3.37 -6.06 1.03
N CYS A 80 3.38 -7.15 1.79
CA CYS A 80 4.29 -7.27 2.94
C CYS A 80 4.67 -8.71 3.31
N ARG A 81 4.18 -9.72 2.59
CA ARG A 81 4.49 -11.13 2.92
C ARG A 81 5.86 -11.51 2.42
N THR A 82 6.69 -12.02 3.31
CA THR A 82 8.00 -12.59 2.98
C THR A 82 8.08 -14.08 3.31
N GLY A 83 7.02 -14.65 3.90
CA GLY A 83 6.99 -16.02 4.41
C GLY A 83 7.58 -16.15 5.81
N ASN A 84 7.83 -15.02 6.49
CA ASN A 84 8.42 -14.99 7.82
C ASN A 84 7.34 -14.85 8.90
N PRO A 85 7.61 -15.33 10.13
CA PRO A 85 6.69 -15.16 11.27
C PRO A 85 6.35 -13.71 11.63
N THR A 86 7.14 -12.74 11.13
CA THR A 86 6.96 -11.30 11.37
C THR A 86 5.97 -10.63 10.40
N ASP A 87 5.48 -11.33 9.38
CA ASP A 87 4.61 -10.76 8.34
C ASP A 87 3.33 -10.13 8.92
N CYS A 88 2.73 -10.74 9.95
CA CYS A 88 1.56 -10.20 10.64
C CYS A 88 1.85 -8.89 11.38
N GLN A 89 3.01 -8.81 12.04
CA GLN A 89 3.47 -7.62 12.76
C GLN A 89 3.81 -6.50 11.77
N ASN A 90 4.43 -6.83 10.63
CA ASN A 90 4.71 -5.90 9.54
C ASN A 90 3.42 -5.32 8.98
N LEU A 91 2.43 -6.15 8.66
CA LEU A 91 1.11 -5.68 8.21
C LEU A 91 0.48 -4.72 9.21
N LYS A 92 0.49 -5.06 10.51
CA LYS A 92 -0.04 -4.18 11.56
C LYS A 92 0.69 -2.83 11.60
N ALA A 93 2.01 -2.83 11.49
CA ALA A 93 2.82 -1.61 11.47
C ALA A 93 2.52 -0.74 10.23
N ILE A 94 2.34 -1.37 9.07
CA ILE A 94 1.95 -0.69 7.82
C ILE A 94 0.56 -0.07 7.93
N LEU A 95 -0.43 -0.81 8.44
CA LEU A 95 -1.79 -0.30 8.61
C LEU A 95 -1.83 0.92 9.52
N ASN A 96 -1.08 0.91 10.62
CA ASN A 96 -0.95 2.08 11.50
C ASN A 96 -0.32 3.28 10.78
N CYS A 97 0.71 3.04 9.94
CA CYS A 97 1.35 4.08 9.14
C CYS A 97 0.39 4.69 8.11
N LEU A 98 -0.42 3.86 7.45
CA LEU A 98 -1.45 4.30 6.52
C LEU A 98 -2.55 5.13 7.18
N VAL A 99 -2.98 4.74 8.39
CA VAL A 99 -3.95 5.51 9.17
C VAL A 99 -3.39 6.89 9.50
N GLU A 100 -2.16 6.94 10.02
CA GLU A 100 -1.50 8.19 10.37
C GLU A 100 -1.35 9.11 9.14
N GLU A 101 -0.86 8.58 8.02
CA GLU A 101 -0.61 9.38 6.83
C GLU A 101 -1.91 9.85 6.16
N PHE A 102 -2.82 8.93 5.85
CA PHE A 102 -3.96 9.26 4.99
C PHE A 102 -5.17 9.73 5.78
N ILE A 103 -5.46 9.14 6.94
CA ILE A 103 -6.65 9.50 7.71
C ILE A 103 -6.36 10.73 8.56
N ILE A 104 -5.30 10.69 9.38
CA ILE A 104 -5.03 11.74 10.36
C ILE A 104 -4.44 12.99 9.69
N LYS A 105 -3.35 12.86 8.92
CA LYS A 105 -2.68 14.03 8.32
C LYS A 105 -3.41 14.56 7.08
N GLU A 106 -3.83 13.67 6.17
CA GLU A 106 -4.41 14.08 4.88
C GLU A 106 -5.96 14.10 4.86
N SER A 107 -6.64 13.77 5.96
CA SER A 107 -8.11 13.78 6.05
C SER A 107 -8.82 12.96 4.96
N MET A 108 -8.23 11.83 4.56
CA MET A 108 -8.77 10.91 3.56
C MET A 108 -9.52 9.73 4.20
N THR A 109 -10.50 9.22 3.47
CA THR A 109 -11.03 7.87 3.71
C THR A 109 -10.05 6.85 3.15
N LEU A 110 -9.52 5.99 4.01
CA LEU A 110 -8.67 4.87 3.60
C LEU A 110 -9.53 3.64 3.33
N ARG A 111 -9.45 3.09 2.11
CA ARG A 111 -10.09 1.83 1.74
C ARG A 111 -9.04 0.84 1.26
N ILE A 112 -9.03 -0.33 1.89
CA ILE A 112 -8.11 -1.42 1.56
C ILE A 112 -8.93 -2.61 1.08
N GLN A 113 -8.66 -3.06 -0.13
CA GLN A 113 -9.09 -4.36 -0.62
C GLN A 113 -7.88 -5.29 -0.53
N PRO A 114 -7.84 -6.21 0.45
CA PRO A 114 -6.66 -7.04 0.68
C PRO A 114 -6.43 -8.04 -0.47
N SER A 115 -5.20 -8.53 -0.58
CA SER A 115 -4.88 -9.69 -1.41
C SER A 115 -5.51 -10.96 -0.82
N PHE A 116 -5.45 -12.06 -1.56
CA PHE A 116 -5.93 -13.34 -1.03
C PHE A 116 -5.11 -13.75 0.21
N GLY A 117 -5.82 -14.22 1.23
CA GLY A 117 -5.24 -14.75 2.46
C GLY A 117 -4.34 -15.95 2.20
N ASP A 118 -3.59 -16.37 3.22
CA ASP A 118 -3.06 -17.73 3.20
C ASP A 118 -4.24 -18.72 3.11
N ARG A 119 -4.01 -19.88 2.48
CA ARG A 119 -5.02 -20.91 2.28
C ARG A 119 -5.63 -21.36 3.62
N GLU A 120 -4.82 -21.40 4.68
CA GLU A 120 -5.23 -21.72 6.04
C GLU A 120 -6.28 -20.75 6.61
N TRP A 121 -6.38 -19.53 6.09
CA TRP A 121 -7.37 -18.54 6.55
C TRP A 121 -8.74 -18.72 5.92
N ILE A 122 -8.81 -19.52 4.85
CA ILE A 122 -10.02 -19.74 4.04
C ILE A 122 -10.66 -21.10 4.38
N GLU A 123 -9.88 -22.09 4.79
CA GLU A 123 -10.32 -23.47 5.03
C GLU A 123 -10.82 -23.73 6.47
N LYS A 124 -11.66 -22.85 7.03
CA LYS A 124 -12.39 -23.14 8.29
C LYS A 124 -13.76 -23.75 8.04
#